data_AF-A0A9E2U0H0-F1
#
_entry.id   AF-A0A9E2U0H0-F1
#
_cell.length_a   1.000
_cell.length_b   1.000
_cell.length_c   1.000
_cell.angle_alpha   90.00
_cell.angle_beta   90.00
_cell.angle_gamma   90.00
#
_symmetry.space_group_name_H-M   'P 1'
#
loop_
_entity.id
_entity.type
_entity.pdbx_description
1 polymer ?
#
loop_
_entity_poly.entity_id
_entity_poly.type
_entity_poly.pdbx_seq_one_letter_code
_entity_poly.pdbx_strand_id
1 'polypeptide(L)' 'MIYYIHANPVKSGFTKILEDWQYSSYNEILRNRSKLVQTQEVLDWFGGEEGFIEFHQKNLANEPDRKAEDFDWE' A
#
# COMPACT_ATOMS: atom_id res chain seq x y z
N MET A 1 1.18 -3.05 8.81
CA MET A 1 -0.22 -2.57 8.76
C MET A 1 -0.47 -1.56 7.64
N ILE A 2 0.34 -0.50 7.49
CA ILE A 2 0.17 0.52 6.42
C ILE A 2 0.13 -0.11 5.02
N TYR A 3 1.16 -0.89 4.67
CA TYR A 3 1.21 -1.55 3.36
C TYR A 3 0.01 -2.46 3.10
N TYR A 4 -0.48 -3.20 4.11
CA TYR A 4 -1.66 -4.07 3.95
C TYR A 4 -2.89 -3.27 3.48
N ILE A 5 -3.13 -2.09 4.06
CA ILE A 5 -4.24 -1.21 3.67
C ILE A 5 -4.06 -0.70 2.24
N HIS A 6 -2.84 -0.26 1.89
CA HIS A 6 -2.56 0.27 0.56
C HIS A 6 -2.61 -0.81 -0.54
N ALA A 7 -2.22 -2.04 -0.22
CA ALA A 7 -2.17 -3.15 -1.16
C ALA A 7 -3.54 -3.81 -1.38
N ASN A 8 -4.50 -3.67 -0.45
CA ASN A 8 -5.83 -4.27 -0.57
C ASN A 8 -6.53 -3.99 -1.91
N PRO A 9 -6.60 -2.74 -2.40
CA PRO A 9 -7.23 -2.45 -3.69
C PRO A 9 -6.58 -3.16 -4.88
N VAL A 10 -5.26 -3.34 -4.86
CA VAL A 10 -4.53 -4.08 -5.91
C VAL A 10 -4.83 -5.57 -5.79
N LYS A 11 -4.72 -6.13 -4.58
CA LYS A 11 -4.93 -7.56 -4.30
C LYS A 11 -6.36 -8.01 -4.57
N SER A 12 -7.34 -7.16 -4.30
CA SER A 12 -8.75 -7.43 -4.61
C SER A 12 -9.11 -7.17 -6.07
N GLY A 13 -8.15 -6.78 -6.92
CA GLY A 13 -8.35 -6.57 -8.35
C GLY A 13 -9.10 -5.28 -8.72
N PHE A 14 -9.26 -4.34 -7.79
CA PHE A 14 -9.91 -3.04 -8.07
C PHE A 14 -9.03 -2.09 -8.87
N THR A 15 -7.71 -2.22 -8.73
CA THR A 15 -6.70 -1.44 -9.47
C THR A 15 -5.48 -2.30 -9.78
N LYS A 16 -4.66 -1.88 -10.76
CA LYS A 16 -3.41 -2.57 -11.12
C LYS A 16 -2.19 -2.03 -10.37
N ILE A 17 -2.23 -0.76 -9.95
CA ILE A 17 -1.14 -0.08 -9.26
C ILE A 17 -1.69 0.73 -8.08
N LEU A 18 -0.83 0.95 -7.07
CA LEU A 18 -1.21 1.60 -5.81
C LEU A 18 -1.64 3.06 -6.02
N GLU A 19 -0.98 3.73 -6.96
CA GLU A 19 -1.15 5.13 -7.33
C GLU A 19 -2.53 5.43 -7.94
N ASP A 20 -3.18 4.45 -8.57
CA ASP A 20 -4.46 4.62 -9.23
C ASP A 20 -5.65 4.58 -8.26
N TRP A 21 -5.44 4.08 -7.03
CA TRP A 21 -6.52 4.01 -6.05
C TRP A 21 -6.69 5.32 -5.28
N GLN A 22 -7.66 6.12 -5.71
CA GLN A 22 -7.96 7.43 -5.10
C GLN A 22 -8.48 7.37 -3.65
N TYR A 23 -9.02 6.21 -3.22
CA TYR A 23 -9.56 6.02 -1.87
C TYR A 23 -8.52 5.44 -0.89
N SER A 24 -7.24 5.72 -1.13
CA SER A 24 -6.12 5.34 -0.27
C SER A 24 -5.30 6.57 0.10
N SER A 25 -4.77 6.59 1.32
CA SER A 25 -3.82 7.60 1.78
C SER A 25 -2.45 7.53 1.09
N TYR A 26 -2.17 6.48 0.30
CA TYR A 26 -0.86 6.29 -0.37
C TYR A 26 -0.41 7.54 -1.15
N ASN A 27 -1.26 8.06 -2.04
CA ASN A 27 -0.96 9.27 -2.81
C ASN A 27 -0.90 10.54 -1.97
N GLU A 28 -1.69 10.60 -0.89
CA GLU A 28 -1.71 11.78 -0.01
C GLU A 28 -0.44 11.86 0.84
N ILE A 29 0.08 10.70 1.28
CA ILE A 29 1.35 10.57 1.99
C ILE A 29 2.49 10.98 1.06
N LEU A 30 2.59 10.43 -0.16
CA LEU A 30 3.65 10.79 -1.11
C LEU A 30 3.67 12.30 -1.45
N ARG A 31 2.49 12.94 -1.45
CA ARG A 31 2.38 14.36 -1.78
C ARG A 31 2.48 15.28 -0.56
N ASN A 32 2.65 14.74 0.65
CA ASN A 32 2.60 15.48 1.90
C ASN A 32 1.32 16.32 2.07
N ARG A 33 0.16 15.72 1.75
CA ARG A 33 -1.16 16.36 1.84
C ARG A 33 -2.18 15.57 2.66
N SER A 34 -1.77 14.46 3.27
CA SER A 34 -2.67 13.69 4.13
C SER A 34 -3.15 14.55 5.30
N LYS A 35 -4.46 14.51 5.54
CA LYS A 35 -5.10 15.15 6.71
C LYS A 35 -5.35 14.15 7.85
N LEU A 36 -5.11 12.86 7.59
CA LEU A 36 -5.44 11.77 8.51
C LEU A 36 -4.23 11.27 9.29
N VAL A 37 -3.02 11.44 8.73
CA VAL A 37 -1.78 10.95 9.34
C VAL A 37 -0.68 12.02 9.26
N GLN A 38 0.27 11.94 10.18
CA GLN A 38 1.51 12.73 10.14
C GLN A 38 2.41 12.17 9.02
N THR A 39 2.29 12.73 7.81
CA THR A 39 3.01 12.20 6.64
C THR A 39 4.51 12.04 6.89
N GLN A 40 5.17 13.07 7.43
CA GLN A 40 6.63 13.02 7.60
C GLN A 40 7.05 11.89 8.52
N GLU A 41 6.37 11.72 9.65
CA GLU A 41 6.63 10.62 10.59
C GLU A 41 6.42 9.26 9.92
N VAL A 42 5.36 9.12 9.11
CA VAL A 42 5.12 7.90 8.34
C VAL A 42 6.26 7.65 7.35
N LEU A 43 6.69 8.65 6.58
CA LEU A 43 7.79 8.50 5.63
C LEU A 43 9.11 8.15 6.34
N ASP A 44 9.38 8.75 7.50
CA ASP A 44 10.59 8.50 8.28
C ASP A 44 10.66 7.04 8.75
N TRP A 45 9.53 6.38 9.03
CA TRP A 45 9.49 4.94 9.35
C TRP A 45 10.00 4.05 8.21
N PHE A 46 9.95 4.53 6.97
CA PHE A 46 10.45 3.81 5.80
C PHE A 46 11.78 4.35 5.27
N GLY A 47 12.40 5.31 5.96
CA GLY A 47 13.64 5.95 5.49
C GLY A 47 13.42 7.02 4.43
N GLY A 48 12.23 7.63 4.39
CA GLY A 48 11.86 8.68 3.45
C GLY A 48 10.89 8.22 2.35
N GLU A 49 10.62 9.12 1.40
CA GLU A 49 9.69 8.87 0.29
C GLU A 49 10.12 7.68 -0.58
N GLU A 50 11.40 7.63 -0.97
CA GLU A 50 11.94 6.53 -1.78
C GLU A 50 11.79 5.19 -1.07
N GLY A 51 12.19 5.12 0.20
CA GLY A 51 12.07 3.89 0.99
C GLY A 51 10.61 3.46 1.22
N PHE A 52 9.68 4.42 1.32
CA PHE A 52 8.25 4.12 1.37
C PHE A 52 7.78 3.48 0.06
N ILE A 53 8.13 4.04 -1.10
CA ILE A 53 7.77 3.51 -2.42
C ILE A 53 8.38 2.12 -2.62
N GLU A 54 9.69 1.98 -2.39
CA GLU A 54 10.42 0.73 -2.56
C GLU A 54 9.85 -0.38 -1.69
N PHE A 55 9.56 -0.08 -0.42
CA PHE A 55 8.94 -1.05 0.48
C PHE A 55 7.60 -1.54 -0.07
N HIS A 56 6.74 -0.64 -0.53
CA HIS A 56 5.42 -1.02 -1.04
C HIS A 56 5.53 -1.86 -2.32
N GLN A 57 6.36 -1.44 -3.28
CA GLN A 57 6.57 -2.15 -4.54
C GLN A 57 7.18 -3.53 -4.32
N LYS A 58 8.21 -3.63 -3.47
CA LYS A 58 8.87 -4.90 -3.16
C LYS A 58 7.93 -5.90 -2.49
N ASN A 59 7.10 -5.45 -1.56
CA ASN A 59 6.14 -6.35 -0.91
C ASN A 59 5.02 -6.76 -1.86
N LEU A 60 4.54 -5.85 -2.73
CA LEU A 60 3.54 -6.17 -3.74
C LEU A 60 4.05 -7.22 -4.74
N ALA A 61 5.32 -7.13 -5.14
CA ALA A 61 5.94 -8.07 -6.07
C ALA A 61 6.29 -9.43 -5.44
N ASN A 62 6.58 -9.48 -4.14
CA ASN A 62 6.99 -10.70 -3.44
C ASN A 62 5.82 -11.48 -2.82
N GLU A 63 4.61 -10.93 -2.85
CA GLU A 63 3.45 -11.65 -2.37
C GLU A 63 2.91 -12.59 -3.44
N PRO A 64 2.78 -13.90 -3.13
CA PRO A 64 2.09 -14.80 -4.04
C PRO A 64 0.64 -14.34 -4.18
N ASP A 65 0.12 -14.37 -5.40
CA ASP A 65 -1.31 -14.22 -5.66
C ASP A 65 -2.04 -15.27 -4.83
N ARG A 66 -2.60 -14.86 -3.68
CA ARG A 66 -3.48 -15.70 -2.90
C ARG A 66 -4.77 -15.79 -3.68
N LYS A 67 -5.02 -16.95 -4.30
CA LYS A 67 -6.29 -17.16 -4.96
C LYS A 67 -7.37 -17.22 -3.89
N ALA A 68 -8.56 -16.72 -4.20
CA ALA A 68 -9.71 -16.84 -3.31
C ALA A 68 -10.01 -18.31 -2.93
N GLU A 69 -9.51 -19.25 -3.74
CA GLU A 69 -9.53 -20.70 -3.56
C GLU A 69 -8.69 -21.20 -2.37
N ASP A 70 -7.70 -20.42 -1.90
CA ASP A 70 -6.79 -20.81 -0.81
C ASP A 70 -7.33 -20.49 0.59
N PHE A 71 -8.52 -19.89 0.66
CA PHE A 71 -9.18 -19.57 1.93
C PHE A 71 -10.18 -20.68 2.25
N ASP A 72 -9.67 -21.75 2.87
CA ASP A 72 -10.49 -22.79 3.46
C ASP A 72 -11.24 -22.20 4.66
N TRP A 73 -12.56 -22.14 4.57
CA TRP A 73 -13.45 -21.65 5.64
C TRP A 73 -14.05 -22.81 6.46
N GLU A 74 -13.53 -24.03 6.29
CA GLU A 74 -13.85 -25.18 7.14
C GLU A 74 -13.09 -25.19 8.47
#